data_AF-A0A1S4B4N0-F1
#
_entry.id   AF-A0A1S4B4N0-F1
#
_cell.length_a   1.000
_cell.length_b   1.000
_cell.length_c   1.000
_cell.angle_alpha   90.00
_cell.angle_beta   90.00
_cell.angle_gamma   90.00
#
_symmetry.space_group_name_H-M   'P 1'
#
loop_
_entity.id
_entity.type
_entity.pdbx_description
1 polymer ?
#
loop_
_entity_poly.entity_id
_entity_poly.type
_entity_poly.pdbx_seq_one_letter_code
_entity_poly.pdbx_strand_id
1 'polypeptide(L)'
;MDMERQQLRSMNNKLRDNIEELRRSLAPKEIALEASQQALLEKEQKLEEMGALLQAADEKRQASLDDLSSKHQKQREILEAQITEALAERSKATETISSLRTLIAEKESKIAEMDAASSGEAARLRAAVETLKGDIIHLKSEHEKEKDSWETTCHSLRTKLEIAESNCIRAEIEVAKFRSQLESELSAQSQVLNAKEAELMATKEEISRIQSEFSSYKARAHALLQRKDAELAAARDNEQLKALEEALKEAEKEVMSVSSERDKALEDLKDTLANHEKELSDRDEALRATEQQIRSMEMKLNSAFSAHQKEKEAWEINLQNVEETWRLKCDAFKAESAVTSSDNVQKELEDLKLSCKKLKEELDSFRDLADKMIEEKDNEISRLLDDNENLRHKLQSKFFADHNGNSNAGVYDKQDAPNSTTSAAEQQILVLARQQAQREEELSQSQRHILALQEEIEELERENRLHNQQVAKLKEELRNMDRSQKREGVDMTYLKNVILKLLETGEVEALLPVVAMLLQFSPEEMRKCQQAYRSSIEAQASPAKDTSGSGTSLFSRFSFS
;
A
#
# COMPACT_ATOMS: atom_id res chain seq x y z
N MET A 1 135.79 -82.64 -109.19
CA MET A 1 134.66 -82.75 -108.23
C MET A 1 134.93 -82.05 -106.89
N ASP A 2 136.15 -81.57 -106.58
CA ASP A 2 136.39 -80.88 -105.28
C ASP A 2 135.82 -79.45 -105.19
N MET A 3 135.78 -78.71 -106.31
CA MET A 3 135.36 -77.30 -106.37
C MET A 3 133.96 -77.06 -105.76
N GLU A 4 132.98 -77.88 -106.16
CA GLU A 4 131.58 -77.77 -105.74
C GLU A 4 131.42 -78.07 -104.24
N ARG A 5 132.21 -79.02 -103.73
CA ARG A 5 132.17 -79.43 -102.31
C ARG A 5 132.68 -78.33 -101.38
N GLN A 6 133.58 -77.48 -101.86
CA GLN A 6 134.08 -76.31 -101.15
C GLN A 6 133.10 -75.11 -101.24
N GLN A 7 132.46 -74.90 -102.41
CA GLN A 7 131.40 -73.91 -102.57
C GLN A 7 130.20 -74.20 -101.66
N LEU A 8 129.72 -75.45 -101.60
CA LEU A 8 128.62 -75.86 -100.74
C LEU A 8 128.91 -75.60 -99.25
N ARG A 9 130.14 -75.85 -98.77
CA ARG A 9 130.53 -75.52 -97.38
C ARG A 9 130.53 -74.01 -97.11
N SER A 10 131.04 -73.22 -98.05
CA SER A 10 131.02 -71.74 -97.96
C SER A 10 129.59 -71.20 -97.91
N MET A 11 128.71 -71.71 -98.77
CA MET A 11 127.31 -71.31 -98.82
C MET A 11 126.51 -71.77 -97.59
N ASN A 12 126.79 -72.98 -97.07
CA ASN A 12 126.13 -73.50 -95.88
C ASN A 12 126.54 -72.71 -94.61
N ASN A 13 127.82 -72.35 -94.47
CA ASN A 13 128.27 -71.45 -93.40
C ASN A 13 127.58 -70.08 -93.51
N LYS A 14 127.56 -69.44 -94.69
CA LYS A 14 126.85 -68.16 -94.87
C LYS A 14 125.36 -68.22 -94.55
N LEU A 15 124.68 -69.31 -94.93
CA LEU A 15 123.28 -69.52 -94.57
C LEU A 15 123.11 -69.69 -93.05
N ARG A 16 124.03 -70.39 -92.39
CA ARG A 16 124.04 -70.53 -90.93
C ARG A 16 124.30 -69.20 -90.23
N ASP A 17 125.30 -68.43 -90.67
CA ASP A 17 125.63 -67.12 -90.12
C ASP A 17 124.44 -66.17 -90.28
N ASN A 18 123.78 -66.15 -91.44
CA ASN A 18 122.53 -65.41 -91.66
C ASN A 18 121.39 -65.87 -90.72
N ILE A 19 121.26 -67.18 -90.43
CA ILE A 19 120.24 -67.70 -89.50
C ILE A 19 120.57 -67.33 -88.05
N GLU A 20 121.83 -67.42 -87.64
CA GLU A 20 122.29 -67.00 -86.31
C GLU A 20 122.18 -65.47 -86.14
N GLU A 21 122.40 -64.68 -87.19
CA GLU A 21 122.19 -63.22 -87.21
C GLU A 21 120.70 -62.85 -87.19
N LEU A 22 119.86 -63.51 -88.00
CA LEU A 22 118.41 -63.35 -87.95
C LEU A 22 117.87 -63.66 -86.54
N ARG A 23 118.32 -64.75 -85.91
CA ARG A 23 118.01 -65.08 -84.51
C ARG A 23 118.44 -63.98 -83.54
N ARG A 24 119.67 -63.45 -83.64
CA ARG A 24 120.13 -62.30 -82.84
C ARG A 24 119.30 -61.03 -83.09
N SER A 25 118.73 -60.86 -84.28
CA SER A 25 117.85 -59.73 -84.61
C SER A 25 116.38 -59.93 -84.19
N LEU A 26 115.97 -61.18 -83.96
CA LEU A 26 114.60 -61.58 -83.63
C LEU A 26 114.40 -61.69 -82.12
N ALA A 27 115.32 -62.33 -81.39
CA ALA A 27 115.27 -62.47 -79.94
C ALA A 27 114.99 -61.16 -79.16
N PRO A 28 115.66 -60.00 -79.44
CA PRO A 28 115.32 -58.75 -78.75
C PRO A 28 113.95 -58.18 -79.17
N LYS A 29 113.39 -58.57 -80.32
CA LYS A 29 112.03 -58.20 -80.74
C LYS A 29 110.99 -59.12 -80.09
N GLU A 30 111.29 -60.40 -79.91
CA GLU A 30 110.46 -61.35 -79.17
C GLU A 30 110.37 -60.91 -77.70
N ILE A 31 111.50 -60.63 -77.05
CA ILE A 31 111.53 -60.08 -75.67
C ILE A 31 110.80 -58.73 -75.58
N ALA A 32 110.93 -57.85 -76.58
CA ALA A 32 110.18 -56.58 -76.60
C ALA A 32 108.68 -56.77 -76.85
N LEU A 33 108.27 -57.80 -77.61
CA LEU A 33 106.87 -58.16 -77.82
C LEU A 33 106.27 -58.74 -76.54
N GLU A 34 106.94 -59.68 -75.89
CA GLU A 34 106.54 -60.27 -74.61
C GLU A 34 106.41 -59.17 -73.52
N ALA A 35 107.40 -58.28 -73.42
CA ALA A 35 107.34 -57.14 -72.50
C ALA A 35 106.19 -56.18 -72.83
N SER A 36 105.85 -56.00 -74.11
CA SER A 36 104.72 -55.16 -74.54
C SER A 36 103.37 -55.84 -74.31
N GLN A 37 103.29 -57.17 -74.43
CA GLN A 37 102.10 -57.96 -74.10
C GLN A 37 101.87 -57.97 -72.58
N GLN A 38 102.92 -58.18 -71.78
CA GLN A 38 102.85 -58.08 -70.32
C GLN A 38 102.42 -56.67 -69.87
N ALA A 39 103.00 -55.61 -70.45
CA ALA A 39 102.61 -54.22 -70.17
C ALA A 39 101.22 -53.83 -70.69
N LEU A 40 100.64 -54.62 -71.60
CA LEU A 40 99.26 -54.48 -72.08
C LEU A 40 98.29 -55.21 -71.14
N LEU A 41 98.56 -56.45 -70.77
CA LEU A 41 97.80 -57.20 -69.75
C LEU A 41 97.76 -56.45 -68.41
N GLU A 42 98.89 -55.89 -67.99
CA GLU A 42 98.95 -55.01 -66.81
C GLU A 42 98.09 -53.74 -66.92
N LYS A 43 97.82 -53.24 -68.14
CA LYS A 43 96.94 -52.09 -68.36
C LYS A 43 95.49 -52.51 -68.43
N GLU A 44 95.19 -53.67 -69.02
CA GLU A 44 93.85 -54.26 -69.02
C GLU A 44 93.41 -54.56 -67.59
N GLN A 45 94.25 -55.21 -66.78
CA GLN A 45 93.99 -55.42 -65.35
C GLN A 45 93.78 -54.09 -64.60
N LYS A 46 94.63 -53.08 -64.83
CA LYS A 46 94.48 -51.76 -64.18
C LYS A 46 93.22 -51.00 -64.65
N LEU A 47 92.71 -51.27 -65.85
CA LEU A 47 91.43 -50.74 -66.34
C LEU A 47 90.24 -51.49 -65.74
N GLU A 48 90.34 -52.80 -65.55
CA GLU A 48 89.32 -53.62 -64.88
C GLU A 48 89.23 -53.27 -63.37
N GLU A 49 90.38 -53.15 -62.69
CA GLU A 49 90.46 -52.65 -61.31
C GLU A 49 89.89 -51.23 -61.17
N MET A 50 90.21 -50.33 -62.11
CA MET A 50 89.64 -48.97 -62.15
C MET A 50 88.13 -48.99 -62.40
N GLY A 51 87.64 -49.85 -63.31
CA GLY A 51 86.22 -50.03 -63.60
C GLY A 51 85.44 -50.55 -62.39
N ALA A 52 85.97 -51.56 -61.70
CA ALA A 52 85.38 -52.08 -60.47
C ALA A 52 85.35 -51.05 -59.33
N LEU A 53 86.41 -50.26 -59.17
CA LEU A 53 86.46 -49.15 -58.21
C LEU A 53 85.45 -48.03 -58.55
N LEU A 54 85.26 -47.73 -59.83
CA LEU A 54 84.33 -46.71 -60.31
C LEU A 54 82.88 -47.18 -60.14
N GLN A 55 82.58 -48.44 -60.49
CA GLN A 55 81.27 -49.06 -60.21
C GLN A 55 80.97 -49.06 -58.71
N ALA A 56 81.89 -49.49 -57.85
CA ALA A 56 81.70 -49.48 -56.40
C ALA A 56 81.50 -48.07 -55.82
N ALA A 57 82.11 -47.05 -56.45
CA ALA A 57 81.88 -45.65 -56.09
C ALA A 57 80.48 -45.16 -56.53
N ASP A 58 80.00 -45.56 -57.71
CA ASP A 58 78.65 -45.22 -58.20
C ASP A 58 77.54 -45.97 -57.46
N GLU A 59 77.73 -47.25 -57.12
CA GLU A 59 76.81 -48.02 -56.25
C GLU A 59 76.70 -47.37 -54.87
N LYS A 60 77.83 -46.96 -54.27
CA LYS A 60 77.86 -46.23 -53.01
C LYS A 60 77.20 -44.85 -53.10
N ARG A 61 77.40 -44.14 -54.23
CA ARG A 61 76.71 -42.88 -54.52
C ARG A 61 75.20 -43.10 -54.61
N GLN A 62 74.75 -44.11 -55.35
CA GLN A 62 73.33 -44.44 -55.50
C GLN A 62 72.68 -44.78 -54.16
N ALA A 63 73.28 -45.69 -53.38
CA ALA A 63 72.80 -46.03 -52.04
C ALA A 63 72.69 -44.81 -51.10
N SER A 64 73.61 -43.84 -51.21
CA SER A 64 73.54 -42.59 -50.45
C SER A 64 72.44 -41.63 -50.92
N LEU A 65 72.10 -41.63 -52.22
CA LEU A 65 70.96 -40.90 -52.78
C LEU A 65 69.63 -41.55 -52.38
N ASP A 66 69.55 -42.88 -52.35
CA ASP A 66 68.33 -43.61 -52.00
C ASP A 66 68.01 -43.49 -50.50
N ASP A 67 69.02 -43.54 -49.62
CA ASP A 67 68.89 -43.25 -48.18
C ASP A 67 68.46 -41.79 -47.94
N LEU A 68 69.09 -40.82 -48.62
CA LEU A 68 68.72 -39.40 -48.52
C LEU A 68 67.29 -39.14 -49.06
N SER A 69 66.91 -39.80 -50.16
CA SER A 69 65.56 -39.78 -50.73
C SER A 69 64.53 -40.36 -49.76
N SER A 70 64.83 -41.52 -49.14
CA SER A 70 63.97 -42.14 -48.12
C SER A 70 63.80 -41.25 -46.88
N LYS A 71 64.87 -40.55 -46.46
CA LYS A 71 64.83 -39.58 -45.35
C LYS A 71 63.97 -38.37 -45.68
N HIS A 72 64.16 -37.74 -46.84
CA HIS A 72 63.32 -36.63 -47.28
C HIS A 72 61.86 -37.05 -47.48
N GLN A 73 61.59 -38.27 -47.98
CA GLN A 73 60.24 -38.77 -48.15
C GLN A 73 59.53 -38.95 -46.81
N LYS A 74 60.18 -39.56 -45.81
CA LYS A 74 59.65 -39.67 -44.44
C LYS A 74 59.45 -38.31 -43.78
N GLN A 75 60.32 -37.34 -44.05
CA GLN A 75 60.14 -35.97 -43.56
C GLN A 75 58.93 -35.28 -44.21
N ARG A 76 58.66 -35.50 -45.51
CA ARG A 76 57.42 -35.02 -46.15
C ARG A 76 56.19 -35.68 -45.53
N GLU A 77 56.17 -37.01 -45.39
CA GLU A 77 55.06 -37.75 -44.79
C GLU A 77 54.74 -37.28 -43.35
N ILE A 78 55.76 -36.98 -42.54
CA ILE A 78 55.58 -36.43 -41.18
C ILE A 78 55.01 -35.00 -41.21
N LEU A 79 55.49 -34.14 -42.10
CA LEU A 79 55.00 -32.76 -42.23
C LEU A 79 53.59 -32.71 -42.82
N GLU A 80 53.27 -33.56 -43.79
CA GLU A 80 51.94 -33.74 -44.36
C GLU A 80 50.96 -34.23 -43.29
N ALA A 81 51.34 -35.21 -42.47
CA ALA A 81 50.55 -35.65 -41.32
C ALA A 81 50.27 -34.50 -40.34
N GLN A 82 51.29 -33.76 -39.91
CA GLN A 82 51.13 -32.58 -39.02
C GLN A 82 50.23 -31.50 -39.63
N ILE A 83 50.31 -31.26 -40.94
CA ILE A 83 49.41 -30.33 -41.63
C ILE A 83 47.97 -30.83 -41.61
N THR A 84 47.72 -32.13 -41.86
CA THR A 84 46.35 -32.68 -41.78
C THR A 84 45.78 -32.66 -40.37
N GLU A 85 46.61 -32.92 -39.35
CA GLU A 85 46.22 -32.83 -37.93
C GLU A 85 45.84 -31.40 -37.55
N ALA A 86 46.72 -30.42 -37.83
CA ALA A 86 46.45 -29.00 -37.55
C ALA A 86 45.23 -28.46 -38.32
N LEU A 87 44.95 -28.95 -39.54
CA LEU A 87 43.73 -28.61 -40.28
C LEU A 87 42.47 -29.20 -39.63
N ALA A 88 42.54 -30.42 -39.10
CA ALA A 88 41.43 -31.07 -38.40
C ALA A 88 41.20 -30.49 -36.98
N GLU A 89 42.24 -30.01 -36.30
CA GLU A 89 42.08 -29.19 -35.09
C GLU A 89 41.42 -27.85 -35.42
N ARG A 90 41.85 -27.19 -36.51
CA ARG A 90 41.26 -25.92 -36.95
C ARG A 90 39.79 -26.05 -37.33
N SER A 91 39.36 -27.16 -37.95
CA SER A 91 37.93 -27.36 -38.27
C SER A 91 37.09 -27.48 -36.99
N LYS A 92 37.51 -28.33 -36.04
CA LYS A 92 36.89 -28.46 -34.71
C LYS A 92 36.85 -27.13 -33.95
N ALA A 93 37.89 -26.31 -34.07
CA ALA A 93 37.92 -24.96 -33.51
C ALA A 93 36.89 -24.04 -34.18
N THR A 94 36.72 -24.09 -35.51
CA THR A 94 35.68 -23.31 -36.19
C THR A 94 34.26 -23.79 -35.89
N GLU A 95 34.04 -25.10 -35.69
CA GLU A 95 32.75 -25.69 -35.30
C GLU A 95 32.36 -25.32 -33.86
N THR A 96 33.31 -25.35 -32.92
CA THR A 96 33.07 -24.89 -31.54
C THR A 96 32.82 -23.38 -31.48
N ILE A 97 33.54 -22.57 -32.28
CA ILE A 97 33.29 -21.12 -32.41
C ILE A 97 31.91 -20.83 -33.02
N SER A 98 31.45 -21.60 -34.02
CA SER A 98 30.12 -21.38 -34.61
C SER A 98 29.00 -21.76 -33.64
N SER A 99 29.14 -22.89 -32.92
CA SER A 99 28.23 -23.31 -31.85
C SER A 99 28.12 -22.27 -30.73
N LEU A 100 29.26 -21.75 -30.24
CA LEU A 100 29.28 -20.69 -29.23
C LEU A 100 28.63 -19.40 -29.73
N ARG A 101 28.82 -19.02 -31.00
CA ARG A 101 28.14 -17.86 -31.60
C ARG A 101 26.62 -18.04 -31.66
N THR A 102 26.13 -19.23 -32.02
CA THR A 102 24.68 -19.50 -32.00
C THR A 102 24.10 -19.45 -30.59
N LEU A 103 24.84 -19.95 -29.59
CA LEU A 103 24.43 -19.89 -28.18
C LEU A 103 24.40 -18.44 -27.66
N ILE A 104 25.38 -17.61 -28.03
CA ILE A 104 25.41 -16.18 -27.67
C ILE A 104 24.18 -15.45 -28.23
N ALA A 105 23.89 -15.62 -29.53
CA ALA A 105 22.71 -15.01 -30.16
C ALA A 105 21.38 -15.44 -29.51
N GLU A 106 21.27 -16.71 -29.09
CA GLU A 106 20.10 -17.21 -28.33
C GLU A 106 19.98 -16.51 -26.96
N LYS A 107 21.09 -16.26 -26.26
CA LYS A 107 21.05 -15.54 -24.97
C LYS A 107 20.79 -14.04 -25.15
N GLU A 108 21.30 -13.43 -26.21
CA GLU A 108 21.02 -12.03 -26.56
C GLU A 108 19.53 -11.83 -26.90
N SER A 109 18.90 -12.73 -27.68
CA SER A 109 17.44 -12.72 -27.91
C SER A 109 16.68 -12.81 -26.58
N LYS A 110 17.04 -13.77 -25.72
CA LYS A 110 16.35 -13.99 -24.45
C LYS A 110 16.50 -12.82 -23.46
N ILE A 111 17.64 -12.11 -23.48
CA ILE A 111 17.82 -10.87 -22.72
C ILE A 111 16.89 -9.77 -23.27
N ALA A 112 16.85 -9.58 -24.59
CA ALA A 112 15.97 -8.60 -25.22
C ALA A 112 14.47 -8.88 -24.95
N GLU A 113 14.06 -10.15 -24.95
CA GLU A 113 12.71 -10.58 -24.55
C GLU A 113 12.40 -10.25 -23.08
N MET A 114 13.34 -10.50 -22.16
CA MET A 114 13.21 -10.15 -20.74
C MET A 114 13.15 -8.63 -20.51
N ASP A 115 14.00 -7.86 -21.18
CA ASP A 115 14.01 -6.39 -21.09
C ASP A 115 12.72 -5.79 -21.64
N ALA A 116 12.19 -6.33 -22.75
CA ALA A 116 10.90 -5.92 -23.31
C ALA A 116 9.73 -6.24 -22.35
N ALA A 117 9.72 -7.43 -21.76
CA ALA A 117 8.70 -7.83 -20.78
C ALA A 117 8.74 -6.95 -19.51
N SER A 118 9.94 -6.75 -18.96
CA SER A 118 10.19 -5.90 -17.78
C SER A 118 9.79 -4.44 -18.03
N SER A 119 10.18 -3.87 -19.18
CA SER A 119 9.79 -2.52 -19.58
C SER A 119 8.27 -2.38 -19.75
N GLY A 120 7.62 -3.39 -20.35
CA GLY A 120 6.16 -3.46 -20.50
C GLY A 120 5.41 -3.65 -19.18
N GLU A 121 6.02 -4.26 -18.17
CA GLU A 121 5.48 -4.36 -16.80
C GLU A 121 5.64 -3.04 -16.04
N ALA A 122 6.83 -2.44 -16.08
CA ALA A 122 7.07 -1.12 -15.52
C ALA A 122 6.15 -0.04 -16.13
N ALA A 123 5.80 -0.17 -17.42
CA ALA A 123 4.81 0.69 -18.07
C ALA A 123 3.39 0.47 -17.52
N ARG A 124 2.95 -0.78 -17.35
CA ARG A 124 1.64 -1.12 -16.73
C ARG A 124 1.55 -0.64 -15.28
N LEU A 125 2.59 -0.83 -14.48
CA LEU A 125 2.65 -0.36 -13.09
C LEU A 125 2.61 1.17 -13.00
N ARG A 126 3.36 1.89 -13.86
CA ARG A 126 3.27 3.37 -13.92
C ARG A 126 1.87 3.86 -14.29
N ALA A 127 1.19 3.20 -15.24
CA ALA A 127 -0.19 3.55 -15.60
C ALA A 127 -1.15 3.36 -14.41
N ALA A 128 -1.07 2.23 -13.71
CA ALA A 128 -1.89 1.96 -12.52
C ALA A 128 -1.63 2.96 -11.38
N VAL A 129 -0.37 3.35 -11.15
CA VAL A 129 -0.01 4.36 -10.14
C VAL A 129 -0.58 5.74 -10.49
N GLU A 130 -0.52 6.17 -11.75
CA GLU A 130 -1.12 7.44 -12.17
C GLU A 130 -2.66 7.42 -12.12
N THR A 131 -3.31 6.26 -12.37
CA THR A 131 -4.76 6.10 -12.14
C THR A 131 -5.10 6.26 -10.66
N LEU A 132 -4.47 5.49 -9.77
CA LEU A 132 -4.71 5.57 -8.31
C LEU A 132 -4.42 6.97 -7.74
N LYS A 133 -3.40 7.65 -8.26
CA LYS A 133 -3.09 9.04 -7.93
C LYS A 133 -4.17 10.01 -8.39
N GLY A 134 -4.79 9.79 -9.55
CA GLY A 134 -6.00 10.49 -9.99
C GLY A 134 -7.18 10.27 -9.05
N ASP A 135 -7.44 9.01 -8.66
CA ASP A 135 -8.53 8.64 -7.74
C ASP A 135 -8.34 9.28 -6.35
N ILE A 136 -7.10 9.30 -5.83
CA ILE A 136 -6.73 9.98 -4.57
C ILE A 136 -6.98 11.50 -4.65
N ILE A 137 -6.64 12.13 -5.77
CA ILE A 137 -6.92 13.56 -5.99
C ILE A 137 -8.44 13.83 -6.04
N HIS A 138 -9.20 12.96 -6.71
CA HIS A 138 -10.66 13.03 -6.76
C HIS A 138 -11.29 12.90 -5.36
N LEU A 139 -10.96 11.83 -4.63
CA LEU A 139 -11.41 11.57 -3.25
C LEU A 139 -11.08 12.75 -2.32
N LYS A 140 -9.87 13.30 -2.39
CA LYS A 140 -9.49 14.47 -1.61
C LYS A 140 -10.36 15.69 -1.95
N SER A 141 -10.73 15.88 -3.22
CA SER A 141 -11.61 16.98 -3.63
C SER A 141 -13.06 16.79 -3.16
N GLU A 142 -13.56 15.55 -3.09
CA GLU A 142 -14.88 15.27 -2.51
C GLU A 142 -14.89 15.47 -0.99
N HIS A 143 -13.85 15.00 -0.29
CA HIS A 143 -13.72 15.20 1.17
C HIS A 143 -13.65 16.70 1.55
N GLU A 144 -12.98 17.54 0.76
CA GLU A 144 -12.92 18.99 1.03
C GLU A 144 -14.29 19.66 0.78
N LYS A 145 -15.03 19.27 -0.28
CA LYS A 145 -16.42 19.72 -0.51
C LYS A 145 -17.36 19.30 0.62
N GLU A 146 -17.23 18.05 1.09
CA GLU A 146 -18.04 17.53 2.19
C GLU A 146 -17.74 18.30 3.47
N LYS A 147 -16.45 18.52 3.78
CA LYS A 147 -15.99 19.35 4.90
C LYS A 147 -16.54 20.77 4.82
N ASP A 148 -16.49 21.44 3.66
CA ASP A 148 -17.08 22.77 3.48
C ASP A 148 -18.61 22.76 3.70
N SER A 149 -19.29 21.67 3.32
CA SER A 149 -20.73 21.49 3.61
C SER A 149 -21.01 21.28 5.10
N TRP A 150 -20.12 20.58 5.83
CA TRP A 150 -20.20 20.43 7.28
C TRP A 150 -19.87 21.74 8.02
N GLU A 151 -18.87 22.50 7.58
CA GLU A 151 -18.54 23.81 8.17
C GLU A 151 -19.67 24.83 7.96
N THR A 152 -20.25 24.90 6.75
CA THR A 152 -21.38 25.81 6.47
C THR A 152 -22.67 25.41 7.20
N THR A 153 -22.98 24.12 7.33
CA THR A 153 -24.13 23.66 8.14
C THR A 153 -23.88 23.89 9.64
N CYS A 154 -22.68 23.65 10.16
CA CYS A 154 -22.31 23.98 11.54
C CYS A 154 -22.43 25.49 11.83
N HIS A 155 -22.03 26.34 10.89
CA HIS A 155 -22.18 27.79 11.01
C HIS A 155 -23.66 28.22 10.98
N SER A 156 -24.49 27.59 10.14
CA SER A 156 -25.95 27.81 10.14
C SER A 156 -26.61 27.37 11.45
N LEU A 157 -26.17 26.28 12.06
CA LEU A 157 -26.67 25.82 13.35
C LEU A 157 -26.23 26.73 14.51
N ARG A 158 -24.96 27.18 14.50
CA ARG A 158 -24.44 28.11 15.51
C ARG A 158 -25.19 29.45 15.49
N THR A 159 -25.35 30.06 14.31
CA THR A 159 -26.10 31.32 14.17
C THR A 159 -27.58 31.18 14.56
N LYS A 160 -28.21 30.04 14.29
CA LYS A 160 -29.57 29.74 14.80
C LYS A 160 -29.62 29.61 16.33
N LEU A 161 -28.60 29.01 16.95
CA LEU A 161 -28.49 28.90 18.41
C LEU A 161 -28.30 30.28 19.05
N GLU A 162 -27.37 31.10 18.56
CA GLU A 162 -27.14 32.48 19.02
C GLU A 162 -28.42 33.34 18.93
N ILE A 163 -29.21 33.18 17.86
CA ILE A 163 -30.52 33.83 17.71
C ILE A 163 -31.55 33.30 18.73
N ALA A 164 -31.59 31.99 18.99
CA ALA A 164 -32.50 31.39 19.96
C ALA A 164 -32.17 31.83 21.41
N GLU A 165 -30.89 31.85 21.78
CA GLU A 165 -30.39 32.34 23.06
C GLU A 165 -30.73 33.83 23.24
N SER A 166 -30.48 34.67 22.22
CA SER A 166 -30.84 36.09 22.22
C SER A 166 -32.35 36.33 22.40
N ASN A 167 -33.19 35.47 21.82
CA ASN A 167 -34.64 35.54 22.00
C ASN A 167 -35.09 35.05 23.39
N CYS A 168 -34.43 34.03 23.97
CA CYS A 168 -34.69 33.57 25.33
C CYS A 168 -34.39 34.67 26.36
N ILE A 169 -33.20 35.27 26.27
CA ILE A 169 -32.79 36.40 27.13
C ILE A 169 -33.77 37.58 27.01
N ARG A 170 -34.31 37.85 25.81
CA ARG A 170 -35.32 38.91 25.62
C ARG A 170 -36.63 38.57 26.33
N ALA A 171 -37.12 37.34 26.20
CA ALA A 171 -38.33 36.87 26.87
C ALA A 171 -38.17 36.88 28.40
N GLU A 172 -37.01 36.49 28.93
CA GLU A 172 -36.68 36.57 30.35
C GLU A 172 -36.70 38.03 30.86
N ILE A 173 -36.13 38.97 30.10
CA ILE A 173 -36.17 40.40 30.41
C ILE A 173 -37.61 40.95 30.39
N GLU A 174 -38.45 40.49 29.47
CA GLU A 174 -39.87 40.89 29.40
C GLU A 174 -40.68 40.31 30.58
N VAL A 175 -40.51 39.03 30.91
CA VAL A 175 -41.10 38.40 32.11
C VAL A 175 -40.64 39.09 33.40
N ALA A 176 -39.36 39.46 33.51
CA ALA A 176 -38.83 40.19 34.66
C ALA A 176 -39.46 41.59 34.80
N LYS A 177 -39.71 42.30 33.69
CA LYS A 177 -40.44 43.58 33.69
C LYS A 177 -41.88 43.40 34.14
N PHE A 178 -42.62 42.44 33.57
CA PHE A 178 -44.01 42.18 33.97
C PHE A 178 -44.12 41.78 35.45
N ARG A 179 -43.19 40.95 35.97
CA ARG A 179 -43.15 40.62 37.40
C ARG A 179 -42.92 41.85 38.27
N SER A 180 -41.97 42.71 37.91
CA SER A 180 -41.69 43.96 38.63
C SER A 180 -42.90 44.91 38.65
N GLN A 181 -43.61 45.02 37.52
CA GLN A 181 -44.85 45.80 37.40
C GLN A 181 -45.93 45.26 38.36
N LEU A 182 -46.23 43.96 38.30
CA LEU A 182 -47.23 43.31 39.16
C LEU A 182 -46.86 43.38 40.66
N GLU A 183 -45.57 43.29 41.00
CA GLU A 183 -45.08 43.45 42.37
C GLU A 183 -45.28 44.88 42.89
N SER A 184 -45.10 45.90 42.02
CA SER A 184 -45.41 47.29 42.36
C SER A 184 -46.92 47.56 42.53
N GLU A 185 -47.75 46.95 41.69
CA GLU A 185 -49.22 47.05 41.77
C GLU A 185 -49.78 46.35 43.02
N LEU A 186 -49.26 45.17 43.35
CA LEU A 186 -49.60 44.44 44.57
C LEU A 186 -49.17 45.21 45.84
N SER A 187 -48.01 45.88 45.80
CA SER A 187 -47.56 46.78 46.87
C SER A 187 -48.52 47.98 47.04
N ALA A 188 -48.95 48.59 45.94
CA ALA A 188 -49.92 49.69 45.97
C ALA A 188 -51.30 49.24 46.49
N GLN A 189 -51.82 48.09 46.03
CA GLN A 189 -53.07 47.51 46.55
C GLN A 189 -52.98 47.18 48.04
N SER A 190 -51.84 46.63 48.50
CA SER A 190 -51.58 46.37 49.92
C SER A 190 -51.60 47.66 50.74
N GLN A 191 -51.02 48.76 50.26
CA GLN A 191 -51.07 50.06 50.95
C GLN A 191 -52.52 50.59 51.06
N VAL A 192 -53.32 50.47 49.98
CA VAL A 192 -54.74 50.86 50.00
C VAL A 192 -55.55 50.01 50.97
N LEU A 193 -55.32 48.70 51.02
CA LEU A 193 -55.99 47.79 51.96
C LEU A 193 -55.66 48.13 53.41
N ASN A 194 -54.37 48.36 53.72
CA ASN A 194 -53.95 48.78 55.07
C ASN A 194 -54.54 50.13 55.48
N ALA A 195 -54.63 51.10 54.56
CA ALA A 195 -55.31 52.36 54.81
C ALA A 195 -56.82 52.17 55.10
N LYS A 196 -57.49 51.27 54.36
CA LYS A 196 -58.90 50.96 54.59
C LYS A 196 -59.15 50.21 55.89
N GLU A 197 -58.28 49.30 56.31
CA GLU A 197 -58.40 48.68 57.65
C GLU A 197 -58.16 49.72 58.76
N ALA A 198 -57.27 50.70 58.56
CA ALA A 198 -57.07 51.80 59.51
C ALA A 198 -58.30 52.72 59.61
N GLU A 199 -58.94 53.10 58.49
CA GLU A 199 -60.23 53.81 58.48
C GLU A 199 -61.34 53.00 59.17
N LEU A 200 -61.38 51.69 58.92
CA LEU A 200 -62.36 50.75 59.47
C LEU A 200 -62.16 50.56 60.99
N MET A 201 -60.92 50.56 61.47
CA MET A 201 -60.61 50.57 62.90
C MET A 201 -60.94 51.90 63.56
N ALA A 202 -60.61 53.05 62.95
CA ALA A 202 -60.98 54.37 63.48
C ALA A 202 -62.51 54.55 63.56
N THR A 203 -63.26 54.04 62.59
CA THR A 203 -64.73 54.06 62.63
C THR A 203 -65.32 53.07 63.64
N LYS A 204 -64.73 51.87 63.84
CA LYS A 204 -65.07 50.98 64.98
C LYS A 204 -64.81 51.65 66.33
N GLU A 205 -63.71 52.40 66.48
CA GLU A 205 -63.39 53.15 67.70
C GLU A 205 -64.40 54.30 67.92
N GLU A 206 -64.75 55.05 66.88
CA GLU A 206 -65.78 56.09 66.96
C GLU A 206 -67.16 55.50 67.32
N ILE A 207 -67.56 54.39 66.69
CA ILE A 207 -68.78 53.64 67.05
C ILE A 207 -68.72 53.19 68.51
N SER A 208 -67.58 52.71 68.99
CA SER A 208 -67.40 52.30 70.39
C SER A 208 -67.48 53.50 71.35
N ARG A 209 -66.91 54.65 70.97
CA ARG A 209 -67.03 55.90 71.73
C ARG A 209 -68.49 56.34 71.81
N ILE A 210 -69.18 56.41 70.66
CA ILE A 210 -70.61 56.75 70.55
C ILE A 210 -71.48 55.74 71.31
N GLN A 211 -71.18 54.44 71.29
CA GLN A 211 -71.90 53.44 72.09
C GLN A 211 -71.68 53.64 73.60
N SER A 212 -70.48 54.05 74.03
CA SER A 212 -70.20 54.38 75.44
C SER A 212 -70.88 55.68 75.86
N GLU A 213 -70.88 56.70 74.99
CA GLU A 213 -71.58 57.97 75.18
C GLU A 213 -73.10 57.77 75.19
N PHE A 214 -73.63 56.93 74.31
CA PHE A 214 -75.04 56.53 74.25
C PHE A 214 -75.43 55.66 75.44
N SER A 215 -74.55 54.81 75.96
CA SER A 215 -74.81 54.05 77.19
C SER A 215 -74.79 54.96 78.42
N SER A 216 -73.85 55.90 78.49
CA SER A 216 -73.82 56.99 79.49
C SER A 216 -75.02 57.92 79.37
N TYR A 217 -75.45 58.24 78.15
CA TYR A 217 -76.66 59.01 77.87
C TYR A 217 -77.90 58.22 78.27
N LYS A 218 -78.00 56.93 77.93
CA LYS A 218 -79.11 56.05 78.32
C LYS A 218 -79.18 55.87 79.83
N ALA A 219 -78.05 55.79 80.54
CA ALA A 219 -78.01 55.76 81.99
C ALA A 219 -78.45 57.11 82.61
N ARG A 220 -77.93 58.23 82.10
CA ARG A 220 -78.35 59.59 82.52
C ARG A 220 -79.82 59.85 82.20
N ALA A 221 -80.27 59.47 81.01
CA ALA A 221 -81.64 59.58 80.55
C ALA A 221 -82.56 58.64 81.31
N HIS A 222 -82.17 57.42 81.67
CA HIS A 222 -82.96 56.53 82.53
C HIS A 222 -83.00 57.03 83.98
N ALA A 223 -81.95 57.65 84.52
CA ALA A 223 -82.00 58.30 85.82
C ALA A 223 -82.89 59.57 85.78
N LEU A 224 -82.78 60.35 84.71
CA LEU A 224 -83.61 61.53 84.44
C LEU A 224 -85.05 61.13 84.10
N LEU A 225 -85.29 59.93 83.56
CA LEU A 225 -86.58 59.34 83.21
C LEU A 225 -87.20 58.54 84.35
N GLN A 226 -86.45 58.02 85.33
CA GLN A 226 -87.01 57.60 86.62
C GLN A 226 -87.40 58.82 87.47
N ARG A 227 -86.54 59.85 87.47
CA ARG A 227 -86.87 61.15 88.07
C ARG A 227 -88.04 61.81 87.36
N LYS A 228 -88.09 61.73 86.02
CA LYS A 228 -89.23 62.20 85.25
C LYS A 228 -90.43 61.29 85.40
N ASP A 229 -90.34 59.97 85.53
CA ASP A 229 -91.52 59.13 85.81
C ASP A 229 -92.13 59.49 87.18
N ALA A 230 -91.31 59.88 88.17
CA ALA A 230 -91.80 60.49 89.41
C ALA A 230 -92.43 61.90 89.22
N GLU A 231 -92.22 62.56 88.08
CA GLU A 231 -92.77 63.87 87.67
C GLU A 231 -93.76 63.77 86.46
N LEU A 232 -93.92 62.61 85.83
CA LEU A 232 -94.64 62.30 84.57
C LEU A 232 -95.69 61.18 84.77
N ALA A 233 -95.61 60.45 85.89
CA ALA A 233 -96.83 60.01 86.59
C ALA A 233 -97.78 61.19 86.89
N ALA A 234 -97.30 62.45 86.79
CA ALA A 234 -98.09 63.67 86.78
C ALA A 234 -98.27 64.33 85.37
N ALA A 235 -97.69 63.80 84.28
CA ALA A 235 -97.80 64.33 82.91
C ALA A 235 -97.41 63.29 81.82
N ARG A 236 -98.39 62.79 81.06
CA ARG A 236 -98.27 61.63 80.13
C ARG A 236 -97.67 61.91 78.75
N ASP A 237 -97.08 60.85 78.18
CA ASP A 237 -97.07 60.39 76.77
C ASP A 237 -97.48 61.35 75.63
N ASN A 238 -96.58 61.59 74.64
CA ASN A 238 -96.97 61.73 73.23
C ASN A 238 -95.82 61.64 72.19
N GLU A 239 -94.62 62.17 72.45
CA GLU A 239 -93.68 62.55 71.37
C GLU A 239 -92.83 61.42 70.74
N GLN A 240 -92.69 60.27 71.39
CA GLN A 240 -91.75 59.21 70.96
C GLN A 240 -92.08 58.57 69.59
N LEU A 241 -93.33 58.67 69.12
CA LEU A 241 -93.78 58.00 67.88
C LEU A 241 -93.15 58.58 66.60
N LYS A 242 -92.86 59.89 66.55
CA LYS A 242 -92.38 60.54 65.31
C LYS A 242 -90.94 60.20 64.96
N ALA A 243 -90.07 60.05 65.96
CA ALA A 243 -88.64 59.80 65.75
C ALA A 243 -88.34 58.46 65.04
N LEU A 244 -89.27 57.49 65.12
CA LEU A 244 -89.12 56.18 64.49
C LEU A 244 -89.48 56.18 62.99
N GLU A 245 -90.39 57.06 62.55
CA GLU A 245 -90.78 57.17 61.13
C GLU A 245 -89.70 57.86 60.26
N GLU A 246 -88.88 58.73 60.85
CA GLU A 246 -87.81 59.43 60.14
C GLU A 246 -86.56 58.54 59.97
N ALA A 247 -86.21 57.75 61.00
CA ALA A 247 -85.11 56.80 60.93
C ALA A 247 -85.33 55.68 59.89
N LEU A 248 -86.58 55.26 59.68
CA LEU A 248 -86.93 54.24 58.68
C LEU A 248 -86.63 54.72 57.24
N LYS A 249 -86.99 55.97 56.93
CA LYS A 249 -86.89 56.53 55.57
C LYS A 249 -85.46 56.72 55.07
N GLU A 250 -84.53 57.05 55.96
CA GLU A 250 -83.12 57.18 55.58
C GLU A 250 -82.48 55.80 55.34
N ALA A 251 -82.85 54.78 56.12
CA ALA A 251 -82.42 53.40 55.88
C ALA A 251 -82.96 52.82 54.56
N GLU A 252 -84.22 53.10 54.20
CA GLU A 252 -84.80 52.75 52.89
C GLU A 252 -84.01 53.37 51.73
N LYS A 253 -83.58 54.63 51.90
CA LYS A 253 -82.79 55.39 50.92
C LYS A 253 -81.36 54.85 50.75
N GLU A 254 -80.68 54.49 51.84
CA GLU A 254 -79.35 53.86 51.79
C GLU A 254 -79.37 52.52 51.04
N VAL A 255 -80.38 51.67 51.32
CA VAL A 255 -80.58 50.39 50.62
C VAL A 255 -80.78 50.58 49.11
N MET A 256 -81.52 51.62 48.70
CA MET A 256 -81.69 51.96 47.29
C MET A 256 -80.37 52.35 46.62
N SER A 257 -79.52 53.18 47.25
CA SER A 257 -78.17 53.47 46.69
C SER A 257 -77.32 52.21 46.50
N VAL A 258 -77.21 51.35 47.52
CA VAL A 258 -76.39 50.13 47.47
C VAL A 258 -76.87 49.15 46.39
N SER A 259 -78.19 49.02 46.19
CA SER A 259 -78.73 48.22 45.07
C SER A 259 -78.29 48.75 43.71
N SER A 260 -78.28 50.08 43.52
CA SER A 260 -77.88 50.71 42.25
C SER A 260 -76.39 50.61 41.93
N GLU A 261 -75.54 50.40 42.94
CA GLU A 261 -74.10 50.17 42.76
C GLU A 261 -73.81 48.70 42.46
N ARG A 262 -74.47 47.77 43.18
CA ARG A 262 -74.45 46.33 42.88
C ARG A 262 -74.87 46.07 41.43
N ASP A 263 -75.95 46.71 40.98
CA ASP A 263 -76.52 46.42 39.66
C ASP A 263 -75.67 46.97 38.50
N LYS A 264 -74.87 48.03 38.73
CA LYS A 264 -73.82 48.48 37.79
C LYS A 264 -72.67 47.48 37.73
N ALA A 265 -72.13 47.08 38.88
CA ALA A 265 -71.02 46.12 38.94
C ALA A 265 -71.40 44.76 38.33
N LEU A 266 -72.68 44.37 38.40
CA LEU A 266 -73.21 43.19 37.71
C LEU A 266 -73.30 43.36 36.18
N GLU A 267 -73.43 44.59 35.67
CA GLU A 267 -73.41 44.85 34.21
C GLU A 267 -71.97 44.92 33.69
N ASP A 268 -71.07 45.62 34.39
CA ASP A 268 -69.63 45.67 34.08
C ASP A 268 -69.01 44.24 34.02
N LEU A 269 -69.46 43.34 34.91
CA LEU A 269 -69.08 41.93 34.90
C LEU A 269 -69.67 41.13 33.72
N LYS A 270 -70.85 41.47 33.21
CA LYS A 270 -71.39 40.85 31.98
C LYS A 270 -70.64 41.32 30.75
N ASP A 271 -70.36 42.62 30.64
CA ASP A 271 -69.65 43.20 29.50
C ASP A 271 -68.22 42.65 29.41
N THR A 272 -67.51 42.51 30.53
CA THR A 272 -66.19 41.86 30.55
C THR A 272 -66.26 40.37 30.18
N LEU A 273 -67.25 39.62 30.67
CA LEU A 273 -67.47 38.22 30.26
C LEU A 273 -67.78 38.09 28.76
N ALA A 274 -68.67 38.93 28.21
CA ALA A 274 -69.04 38.91 26.79
C ALA A 274 -67.84 39.26 25.87
N ASN A 275 -66.98 40.18 26.31
CA ASN A 275 -65.73 40.47 25.60
C ASN A 275 -64.77 39.27 25.62
N HIS A 276 -64.61 38.58 26.75
CA HIS A 276 -63.77 37.38 26.83
C HIS A 276 -64.34 36.20 26.03
N GLU A 277 -65.66 35.97 26.05
CA GLU A 277 -66.32 34.95 25.22
C GLU A 277 -66.10 35.21 23.72
N LYS A 278 -66.19 36.47 23.30
CA LYS A 278 -65.84 36.87 21.93
C LYS A 278 -64.38 36.61 21.60
N GLU A 279 -63.43 37.05 22.42
CA GLU A 279 -62.00 36.81 22.15
C GLU A 279 -61.66 35.31 22.11
N LEU A 280 -62.36 34.47 22.88
CA LEU A 280 -62.21 33.02 22.81
C LEU A 280 -62.72 32.49 21.46
N SER A 281 -63.89 32.93 21.00
CA SER A 281 -64.41 32.59 19.67
C SER A 281 -63.45 33.02 18.54
N ASP A 282 -62.90 34.23 18.61
CA ASP A 282 -61.94 34.75 17.62
C ASP A 282 -60.64 33.93 17.60
N ARG A 283 -60.14 33.48 18.78
CA ARG A 283 -58.98 32.57 18.89
C ARG A 283 -59.28 31.17 18.36
N ASP A 284 -60.47 30.65 18.63
CA ASP A 284 -60.94 29.36 18.16
C ASP A 284 -61.06 29.31 16.62
N GLU A 285 -61.50 30.39 15.98
CA GLU A 285 -61.50 30.50 14.51
C GLU A 285 -60.08 30.57 13.93
N ALA A 286 -59.17 31.33 14.56
CA ALA A 286 -57.76 31.36 14.16
C ALA A 286 -57.07 29.99 14.31
N LEU A 287 -57.42 29.24 15.35
CA LEU A 287 -56.93 27.87 15.58
C LEU A 287 -57.49 26.91 14.51
N ARG A 288 -58.81 26.93 14.23
CA ARG A 288 -59.41 26.14 13.14
C ARG A 288 -58.78 26.45 11.78
N ALA A 289 -58.47 27.71 11.50
CA ALA A 289 -57.82 28.12 10.26
C ALA A 289 -56.36 27.59 10.15
N THR A 290 -55.59 27.63 11.23
CA THR A 290 -54.20 27.10 11.24
C THR A 290 -54.17 25.57 11.18
N GLU A 291 -55.08 24.86 11.86
CA GLU A 291 -55.28 23.41 11.67
C GLU A 291 -55.56 23.05 10.20
N GLN A 292 -56.43 23.81 9.52
CA GLN A 292 -56.76 23.56 8.12
C GLN A 292 -55.55 23.77 7.19
N GLN A 293 -54.69 24.75 7.49
CA GLN A 293 -53.43 24.96 6.78
C GLN A 293 -52.45 23.79 7.01
N ILE A 294 -52.31 23.32 8.25
CA ILE A 294 -51.48 22.14 8.60
C ILE A 294 -51.97 20.92 7.82
N ARG A 295 -53.26 20.58 7.88
CA ARG A 295 -53.86 19.47 7.12
C ARG A 295 -53.64 19.60 5.61
N SER A 296 -53.66 20.81 5.05
CA SER A 296 -53.34 21.06 3.64
C SER A 296 -51.86 20.80 3.32
N MET A 297 -50.94 21.13 4.21
CA MET A 297 -49.52 20.84 4.06
C MET A 297 -49.21 19.35 4.23
N GLU A 298 -49.85 18.67 5.19
CA GLU A 298 -49.78 17.21 5.36
C GLU A 298 -50.24 16.47 4.11
N MET A 299 -51.39 16.84 3.52
CA MET A 299 -51.87 16.26 2.26
C MET A 299 -50.87 16.47 1.11
N LYS A 300 -50.28 17.65 0.99
CA LYS A 300 -49.24 17.93 -0.03
C LYS A 300 -47.99 17.08 0.20
N LEU A 301 -47.50 17.02 1.43
CA LEU A 301 -46.32 16.21 1.80
C LEU A 301 -46.54 14.72 1.52
N ASN A 302 -47.70 14.17 1.91
CA ASN A 302 -48.08 12.79 1.63
C ASN A 302 -48.21 12.52 0.11
N SER A 303 -48.71 13.49 -0.67
CA SER A 303 -48.77 13.36 -2.13
C SER A 303 -47.39 13.35 -2.79
N ALA A 304 -46.46 14.20 -2.30
CA ALA A 304 -45.07 14.24 -2.76
C ALA A 304 -44.30 12.97 -2.38
N PHE A 305 -44.50 12.47 -1.15
CA PHE A 305 -43.93 11.20 -0.70
C PHE A 305 -44.44 10.02 -1.57
N SER A 306 -45.73 9.97 -1.88
CA SER A 306 -46.29 8.96 -2.79
C SER A 306 -45.73 9.09 -4.23
N ALA A 307 -45.42 10.30 -4.69
CA ALA A 307 -44.79 10.53 -5.99
C ALA A 307 -43.34 10.02 -6.00
N HIS A 308 -42.51 10.41 -5.02
CA HIS A 308 -41.12 9.97 -4.92
C HIS A 308 -40.98 8.46 -4.67
N GLN A 309 -41.91 7.83 -3.95
CA GLN A 309 -41.91 6.37 -3.77
C GLN A 309 -42.17 5.65 -5.11
N LYS A 310 -43.14 6.14 -5.92
CA LYS A 310 -43.39 5.59 -7.28
C LYS A 310 -42.25 5.87 -8.25
N GLU A 311 -41.61 7.03 -8.13
CA GLU A 311 -40.41 7.37 -8.89
C GLU A 311 -39.25 6.42 -8.54
N LYS A 312 -39.00 6.17 -7.25
CA LYS A 312 -38.02 5.18 -6.79
C LYS A 312 -38.32 3.78 -7.34
N GLU A 313 -39.56 3.32 -7.24
CA GLU A 313 -40.00 2.03 -7.77
C GLU A 313 -39.76 1.94 -9.30
N ALA A 314 -40.02 3.01 -10.05
CA ALA A 314 -39.75 3.08 -11.48
C ALA A 314 -38.24 3.05 -11.81
N TRP A 315 -37.40 3.75 -11.03
CA TRP A 315 -35.94 3.69 -11.16
C TRP A 315 -35.39 2.30 -10.82
N GLU A 316 -35.94 1.64 -9.80
CA GLU A 316 -35.54 0.29 -9.38
C GLU A 316 -35.89 -0.77 -10.45
N ILE A 317 -37.10 -0.69 -11.03
CA ILE A 317 -37.50 -1.52 -12.18
C ILE A 317 -36.61 -1.24 -13.40
N ASN A 318 -36.31 0.03 -13.69
CA ASN A 318 -35.44 0.39 -14.81
C ASN A 318 -34.00 -0.13 -14.63
N LEU A 319 -33.46 -0.09 -13.41
CA LEU A 319 -32.16 -0.67 -13.07
C LEU A 319 -32.17 -2.19 -13.27
N GLN A 320 -33.19 -2.90 -12.77
CA GLN A 320 -33.34 -4.34 -12.97
C GLN A 320 -33.43 -4.72 -14.46
N ASN A 321 -34.19 -3.96 -15.26
CA ASN A 321 -34.27 -4.15 -16.72
C ASN A 321 -32.92 -3.95 -17.42
N VAL A 322 -32.11 -2.97 -16.97
CA VAL A 322 -30.76 -2.73 -17.49
C VAL A 322 -29.80 -3.85 -17.08
N GLU A 323 -29.85 -4.31 -15.83
CA GLU A 323 -29.06 -5.46 -15.35
C GLU A 323 -29.41 -6.76 -16.09
N GLU A 324 -30.70 -7.04 -16.31
CA GLU A 324 -31.14 -8.20 -17.09
C GLU A 324 -30.73 -8.08 -18.56
N THR A 325 -30.84 -6.89 -19.17
CA THR A 325 -30.34 -6.63 -20.52
C THR A 325 -28.83 -6.87 -20.65
N TRP A 326 -28.04 -6.46 -19.65
CA TRP A 326 -26.60 -6.73 -19.62
C TRP A 326 -26.28 -8.20 -19.34
N ARG A 327 -27.03 -8.86 -18.47
CA ARG A 327 -26.93 -10.31 -18.20
C ARG A 327 -27.16 -11.12 -19.49
N LEU A 328 -28.26 -10.84 -20.18
CA LEU A 328 -28.59 -11.46 -21.47
C LEU A 328 -27.52 -11.19 -22.55
N LYS A 329 -26.94 -9.98 -22.60
CA LYS A 329 -25.79 -9.69 -23.49
C LYS A 329 -24.55 -10.50 -23.10
N CYS A 330 -24.20 -10.57 -21.82
CA CYS A 330 -23.06 -11.36 -21.36
C CYS A 330 -23.27 -12.86 -21.59
N ASP A 331 -24.48 -13.38 -21.44
CA ASP A 331 -24.80 -14.78 -21.71
C ASP A 331 -24.88 -15.07 -23.22
N ALA A 332 -25.31 -14.11 -24.04
CA ALA A 332 -25.19 -14.17 -25.50
C ALA A 332 -23.71 -14.18 -25.94
N PHE A 333 -22.86 -13.31 -25.39
CA PHE A 333 -21.41 -13.33 -25.66
C PHE A 333 -20.74 -14.63 -25.17
N LYS A 334 -21.19 -15.23 -24.06
CA LYS A 334 -20.73 -16.57 -23.63
C LYS A 334 -21.15 -17.65 -24.63
N ALA A 335 -22.39 -17.62 -25.12
CA ALA A 335 -22.88 -18.58 -26.11
C ALA A 335 -22.16 -18.42 -27.47
N GLU A 336 -22.00 -17.18 -27.92
CA GLU A 336 -21.31 -16.84 -29.17
C GLU A 336 -19.82 -17.19 -29.10
N SER A 337 -19.13 -16.89 -27.99
CA SER A 337 -17.74 -17.32 -27.79
C SER A 337 -17.62 -18.83 -27.60
N ALA A 338 -18.55 -19.52 -26.95
CA ALA A 338 -18.54 -20.97 -26.85
C ALA A 338 -18.69 -21.63 -28.24
N VAL A 339 -19.65 -21.19 -29.05
CA VAL A 339 -19.88 -21.73 -30.41
C VAL A 339 -18.72 -21.37 -31.35
N THR A 340 -18.28 -20.10 -31.37
CA THR A 340 -17.23 -19.66 -32.31
C THR A 340 -15.83 -20.13 -31.92
N SER A 341 -15.45 -20.07 -30.63
CA SER A 341 -14.10 -20.51 -30.23
C SER A 341 -13.98 -22.02 -30.16
N SER A 342 -14.97 -22.77 -29.67
CA SER A 342 -14.88 -24.23 -29.60
C SER A 342 -14.79 -24.83 -31.00
N ASP A 343 -15.76 -24.55 -31.88
CA ASP A 343 -15.81 -25.21 -33.18
C ASP A 343 -14.72 -24.70 -34.14
N ASN A 344 -14.37 -23.40 -34.10
CA ASN A 344 -13.30 -22.90 -34.97
C ASN A 344 -11.91 -23.35 -34.52
N VAL A 345 -11.58 -23.27 -33.21
CA VAL A 345 -10.26 -23.72 -32.72
C VAL A 345 -10.13 -25.25 -32.81
N GLN A 346 -11.19 -26.02 -32.53
CA GLN A 346 -11.15 -27.47 -32.71
C GLN A 346 -10.98 -27.86 -34.18
N LYS A 347 -11.59 -27.12 -35.11
CA LYS A 347 -11.43 -27.35 -36.56
C LYS A 347 -10.03 -26.96 -37.06
N GLU A 348 -9.53 -25.78 -36.68
CA GLU A 348 -8.16 -25.35 -37.00
C GLU A 348 -7.12 -26.32 -36.42
N LEU A 349 -7.36 -26.86 -35.22
CA LEU A 349 -6.52 -27.89 -34.59
C LEU A 349 -6.51 -29.19 -35.39
N GLU A 350 -7.66 -29.71 -35.82
CA GLU A 350 -7.73 -30.93 -36.63
C GLU A 350 -7.17 -30.70 -38.05
N ASP A 351 -7.44 -29.57 -38.70
CA ASP A 351 -6.88 -29.22 -40.01
C ASP A 351 -5.35 -29.07 -39.96
N LEU A 352 -4.80 -28.43 -38.92
CA LEU A 352 -3.35 -28.33 -38.68
C LEU A 352 -2.73 -29.70 -38.41
N LYS A 353 -3.37 -30.54 -37.58
CA LYS A 353 -2.95 -31.91 -37.26
C LYS A 353 -2.98 -32.83 -38.49
N LEU A 354 -3.94 -32.64 -39.39
CA LEU A 354 -4.02 -33.34 -40.69
C LEU A 354 -2.93 -32.85 -41.65
N SER A 355 -2.60 -31.55 -41.63
CA SER A 355 -1.45 -30.97 -42.36
C SER A 355 -0.11 -31.53 -41.85
N CYS A 356 0.12 -31.55 -40.53
CA CYS A 356 1.30 -32.17 -39.92
C CYS A 356 1.42 -33.67 -40.24
N LYS A 357 0.30 -34.39 -40.37
CA LYS A 357 0.30 -35.80 -40.80
C LYS A 357 0.77 -35.94 -42.24
N LYS A 358 0.29 -35.10 -43.17
CA LYS A 358 0.76 -35.08 -44.58
C LYS A 358 2.24 -34.74 -44.68
N LEU A 359 2.69 -33.69 -44.00
CA LEU A 359 4.11 -33.32 -43.92
C LEU A 359 5.00 -34.45 -43.37
N LYS A 360 4.48 -35.27 -42.46
CA LYS A 360 5.18 -36.46 -41.99
C LYS A 360 5.20 -37.59 -43.03
N GLU A 361 4.07 -37.86 -43.70
CA GLU A 361 4.00 -38.83 -44.80
C GLU A 361 4.89 -38.42 -45.99
N GLU A 362 5.04 -37.13 -46.24
CA GLU A 362 6.00 -36.56 -47.19
C GLU A 362 7.45 -36.75 -46.70
N LEU A 363 7.76 -36.46 -45.44
CA LEU A 363 9.11 -36.68 -44.86
C LEU A 363 9.52 -38.16 -44.87
N ASP A 364 8.63 -39.06 -44.49
CA ASP A 364 8.86 -40.50 -44.53
C ASP A 364 9.02 -40.98 -45.99
N SER A 365 8.29 -40.41 -46.97
CA SER A 365 8.47 -40.67 -48.41
C SER A 365 9.79 -40.13 -48.97
N PHE A 366 10.21 -38.91 -48.58
CA PHE A 366 11.52 -38.35 -48.94
C PHE A 366 12.67 -39.17 -48.34
N ARG A 367 12.48 -39.69 -47.13
CA ARG A 367 13.44 -40.58 -46.48
C ARG A 367 13.48 -41.95 -47.18
N ASP A 368 12.36 -42.57 -47.49
CA ASP A 368 12.30 -43.82 -48.28
C ASP A 368 12.94 -43.66 -49.66
N LEU A 369 12.89 -42.47 -50.26
CA LEU A 369 13.57 -42.14 -51.51
C LEU A 369 15.08 -41.94 -51.32
N ALA A 370 15.49 -41.26 -50.24
CA ALA A 370 16.89 -41.07 -49.89
C ALA A 370 17.58 -42.38 -49.51
N ASP A 371 16.94 -43.22 -48.70
CA ASP A 371 17.41 -44.54 -48.28
C ASP A 371 17.57 -45.46 -49.52
N LYS A 372 16.64 -45.44 -50.47
CA LYS A 372 16.79 -46.12 -51.79
C LYS A 372 17.92 -45.54 -52.64
N MET A 373 18.08 -44.23 -52.68
CA MET A 373 19.18 -43.61 -53.45
C MET A 373 20.54 -43.92 -52.80
N ILE A 374 20.60 -44.09 -51.48
CA ILE A 374 21.77 -44.60 -50.75
C ILE A 374 22.00 -46.07 -51.13
N GLU A 375 20.98 -46.94 -51.10
CA GLU A 375 21.12 -48.33 -51.56
C GLU A 375 21.59 -48.42 -53.02
N GLU A 376 21.07 -47.60 -53.94
CA GLU A 376 21.55 -47.54 -55.33
C GLU A 376 23.01 -47.08 -55.41
N LYS A 377 23.42 -46.11 -54.57
CA LYS A 377 24.82 -45.66 -54.51
C LYS A 377 25.74 -46.68 -53.87
N ASP A 378 25.32 -47.40 -52.83
CA ASP A 378 26.11 -48.44 -52.18
C ASP A 378 26.22 -49.69 -53.05
N ASN A 379 25.19 -50.02 -53.84
CA ASN A 379 25.27 -51.06 -54.88
C ASN A 379 26.22 -50.66 -56.01
N GLU A 380 26.19 -49.40 -56.47
CA GLU A 380 27.12 -48.92 -57.50
C GLU A 380 28.54 -48.75 -56.95
N ILE A 381 28.72 -48.35 -55.69
CA ILE A 381 30.01 -48.35 -54.99
C ILE A 381 30.53 -49.78 -54.83
N SER A 382 29.67 -50.75 -54.51
CA SER A 382 30.06 -52.17 -54.43
C SER A 382 30.49 -52.70 -55.80
N ARG A 383 29.73 -52.41 -56.87
CA ARG A 383 30.14 -52.74 -58.25
C ARG A 383 31.45 -52.06 -58.63
N LEU A 384 31.61 -50.77 -58.32
CA LEU A 384 32.83 -50.03 -58.58
C LEU A 384 34.02 -50.53 -57.74
N LEU A 385 33.79 -51.06 -56.53
CA LEU A 385 34.81 -51.71 -55.72
C LEU A 385 35.19 -53.09 -56.29
N ASP A 386 34.23 -53.90 -56.74
CA ASP A 386 34.50 -55.15 -57.46
C ASP A 386 35.26 -54.88 -58.77
N ASP A 387 34.89 -53.84 -59.53
CA ASP A 387 35.63 -53.42 -60.73
C ASP A 387 37.00 -52.82 -60.38
N ASN A 388 37.16 -52.13 -59.25
CA ASN A 388 38.45 -51.60 -58.77
C ASN A 388 39.36 -52.73 -58.27
N GLU A 389 38.85 -53.77 -57.61
CA GLU A 389 39.57 -55.00 -57.29
C GLU A 389 39.98 -55.73 -58.58
N ASN A 390 39.06 -55.90 -59.53
CA ASN A 390 39.39 -56.46 -60.85
C ASN A 390 40.43 -55.62 -61.61
N LEU A 391 40.41 -54.30 -61.48
CA LEU A 391 41.41 -53.40 -62.07
C LEU A 391 42.74 -53.42 -61.29
N ARG A 392 42.72 -53.57 -59.97
CA ARG A 392 43.92 -53.76 -59.13
C ARG A 392 44.60 -55.09 -59.43
N HIS A 393 43.85 -56.17 -59.59
CA HIS A 393 44.37 -57.45 -60.10
C HIS A 393 44.97 -57.33 -61.51
N LYS A 394 44.36 -56.52 -62.41
CA LYS A 394 44.92 -56.24 -63.74
C LYS A 394 46.16 -55.34 -63.70
N LEU A 395 46.23 -54.38 -62.77
CA LEU A 395 47.34 -53.42 -62.62
C LEU A 395 48.54 -54.02 -61.89
N GLN A 396 48.35 -54.85 -60.86
CA GLN A 396 49.43 -55.60 -60.20
C GLN A 396 50.11 -56.62 -61.15
N SER A 397 49.51 -56.91 -62.31
CA SER A 397 50.11 -57.72 -63.37
C SER A 397 51.03 -56.93 -64.33
N LYS A 398 51.28 -55.63 -64.11
CA LYS A 398 52.27 -54.84 -64.88
C LYS A 398 53.16 -53.96 -63.98
N PHE A 399 54.44 -53.91 -64.35
CA PHE A 399 55.54 -53.44 -63.51
C PHE A 399 55.89 -51.94 -63.69
N PHE A 400 56.54 -51.42 -62.63
CA PHE A 400 57.61 -50.39 -62.60
C PHE A 400 57.34 -48.90 -62.93
N ALA A 401 57.96 -48.08 -62.05
CA ALA A 401 58.74 -46.85 -62.31
C ALA A 401 58.10 -45.43 -62.19
N ASP A 402 58.87 -44.61 -61.46
CA ASP A 402 59.27 -43.20 -61.66
C ASP A 402 58.32 -41.97 -61.53
N HIS A 403 58.43 -41.33 -60.35
CA HIS A 403 59.18 -40.08 -60.12
C HIS A 403 58.69 -38.69 -60.65
N ASN A 404 58.30 -37.81 -59.69
CA ASN A 404 58.56 -36.35 -59.63
C ASN A 404 57.72 -35.38 -60.53
N GLY A 405 57.59 -34.08 -60.14
CA GLY A 405 56.73 -33.11 -60.88
C GLY A 405 56.80 -31.59 -60.54
N ASN A 406 56.58 -31.16 -59.29
CA ASN A 406 56.75 -29.77 -58.77
C ASN A 406 55.83 -28.61 -59.29
N SER A 407 55.84 -27.45 -58.58
CA SER A 407 55.32 -26.09 -58.94
C SER A 407 53.82 -25.84 -58.65
N ASN A 408 53.28 -24.64 -58.30
CA ASN A 408 53.75 -23.28 -57.92
C ASN A 408 52.50 -22.46 -57.44
N ALA A 409 52.51 -21.25 -56.84
CA ALA A 409 53.47 -20.41 -56.08
C ALA A 409 52.74 -19.17 -55.48
N GLY A 410 53.31 -18.47 -54.47
CA GLY A 410 52.76 -17.26 -53.80
C GLY A 410 52.89 -17.37 -52.26
N VAL A 411 53.52 -16.51 -51.45
CA VAL A 411 53.96 -15.08 -51.48
C VAL A 411 52.89 -14.07 -51.01
N TYR A 412 53.31 -13.18 -50.10
CA TYR A 412 52.56 -12.16 -49.33
C TYR A 412 51.67 -12.74 -48.18
N ASP A 413 51.49 -12.06 -47.04
CA ASP A 413 51.96 -10.72 -46.64
C ASP A 413 52.49 -10.64 -45.19
N LYS A 414 52.80 -9.42 -44.72
CA LYS A 414 53.61 -9.09 -43.55
C LYS A 414 52.79 -8.47 -42.39
N GLN A 415 53.49 -8.35 -41.25
CA GLN A 415 53.31 -7.34 -40.19
C GLN A 415 52.33 -7.53 -39.00
N ASP A 416 52.88 -7.15 -37.84
CA ASP A 416 52.30 -6.42 -36.70
C ASP A 416 51.32 -7.09 -35.72
N ALA A 417 51.92 -7.86 -34.80
CA ALA A 417 51.67 -7.70 -33.35
C ALA A 417 52.88 -6.92 -32.75
N PRO A 418 52.76 -6.11 -31.66
CA PRO A 418 51.91 -6.40 -30.50
C PRO A 418 51.16 -5.19 -29.86
N ASN A 419 49.86 -5.34 -29.58
CA ASN A 419 49.09 -4.41 -28.72
C ASN A 419 48.11 -5.09 -27.74
N SER A 420 48.08 -6.43 -27.69
CA SER A 420 47.04 -7.20 -26.97
C SER A 420 47.08 -7.06 -25.45
N THR A 421 48.21 -6.67 -24.86
CA THR A 421 48.38 -6.54 -23.40
C THR A 421 47.65 -5.33 -22.83
N THR A 422 47.72 -4.18 -23.50
CA THR A 422 47.05 -2.94 -23.04
C THR A 422 45.53 -3.09 -23.09
N SER A 423 45.00 -3.60 -24.20
CA SER A 423 43.55 -3.77 -24.37
C SER A 423 42.97 -4.80 -23.40
N ALA A 424 43.71 -5.87 -23.07
CA ALA A 424 43.29 -6.83 -22.05
C ALA A 424 43.22 -6.19 -20.64
N ALA A 425 44.18 -5.33 -20.30
CA ALA A 425 44.16 -4.60 -19.03
C ALA A 425 43.00 -3.60 -18.95
N GLU A 426 42.72 -2.86 -20.03
CA GLU A 426 41.58 -1.94 -20.13
C GLU A 426 40.23 -2.67 -19.99
N GLN A 427 40.06 -3.82 -20.65
CA GLN A 427 38.88 -4.66 -20.48
C GLN A 427 38.73 -5.17 -19.04
N GLN A 428 39.82 -5.56 -18.39
CA GLN A 428 39.79 -6.01 -17.00
C GLN A 428 39.44 -4.88 -16.02
N ILE A 429 39.95 -3.66 -16.26
CA ILE A 429 39.59 -2.44 -15.52
C ILE A 429 38.09 -2.12 -15.69
N LEU A 430 37.56 -2.20 -16.91
CA LEU A 430 36.13 -1.96 -17.17
C LEU A 430 35.22 -2.97 -16.46
N VAL A 431 35.60 -4.25 -16.41
CA VAL A 431 34.87 -5.29 -15.66
C VAL A 431 34.90 -5.02 -14.15
N LEU A 432 36.05 -4.65 -13.60
CA LEU A 432 36.18 -4.31 -12.17
C LEU A 432 35.39 -3.04 -11.81
N ALA A 433 35.44 -2.01 -12.65
CA ALA A 433 34.64 -0.79 -12.48
C ALA A 433 33.13 -1.07 -12.53
N ARG A 434 32.67 -1.94 -13.46
CA ARG A 434 31.27 -2.37 -13.51
C ARG A 434 30.84 -3.13 -12.25
N GLN A 435 31.66 -4.07 -11.77
CA GLN A 435 31.38 -4.78 -10.51
C GLN A 435 31.38 -3.84 -9.30
N GLN A 436 32.23 -2.80 -9.29
CA GLN A 436 32.24 -1.82 -8.21
C GLN A 436 30.99 -0.93 -8.25
N ALA A 437 30.60 -0.42 -9.42
CA ALA A 437 29.35 0.32 -9.58
C ALA A 437 28.12 -0.50 -9.14
N GLN A 438 28.08 -1.81 -9.45
CA GLN A 438 27.01 -2.69 -8.98
C GLN A 438 26.98 -2.83 -7.45
N ARG A 439 28.13 -3.04 -6.79
CA ARG A 439 28.18 -3.08 -5.31
C ARG A 439 27.82 -1.75 -4.66
N GLU A 440 28.23 -0.63 -5.26
CA GLU A 440 27.90 0.71 -4.77
C GLU A 440 26.40 1.03 -4.96
N GLU A 441 25.78 0.54 -6.04
CA GLU A 441 24.34 0.60 -6.23
C GLU A 441 23.59 -0.30 -5.23
N GLU A 442 24.00 -1.56 -5.04
CA GLU A 442 23.41 -2.47 -4.05
C GLU A 442 23.49 -1.89 -2.63
N LEU A 443 24.64 -1.30 -2.26
CA LEU A 443 24.80 -0.57 -1.00
C LEU A 443 23.88 0.66 -0.92
N SER A 444 23.75 1.43 -2.00
CA SER A 444 22.84 2.58 -2.06
C SER A 444 21.35 2.19 -1.95
N GLN A 445 20.95 1.07 -2.55
CA GLN A 445 19.60 0.53 -2.46
C GLN A 445 19.32 0.02 -1.04
N SER A 446 20.26 -0.73 -0.45
CA SER A 446 20.19 -1.19 0.94
C SER A 446 20.11 -0.04 1.95
N GLN A 447 20.95 0.99 1.81
CA GLN A 447 20.91 2.20 2.65
C GLN A 447 19.58 2.94 2.54
N ARG A 448 19.00 3.08 1.33
CA ARG A 448 17.67 3.67 1.13
C ARG A 448 16.57 2.84 1.80
N HIS A 449 16.64 1.52 1.73
CA HIS A 449 15.67 0.64 2.40
C HIS A 449 15.77 0.71 3.92
N ILE A 450 16.99 0.76 4.47
CA ILE A 450 17.24 0.95 5.91
C ILE A 450 16.66 2.29 6.41
N LEU A 451 16.86 3.38 5.66
CA LEU A 451 16.29 4.69 6.02
C LEU A 451 14.75 4.68 6.00
N ALA A 452 14.14 4.08 4.98
CA ALA A 452 12.68 3.96 4.89
C ALA A 452 12.10 3.14 6.06
N LEU A 453 12.73 2.01 6.42
CA LEU A 453 12.34 1.21 7.59
C LEU A 453 12.54 1.95 8.91
N GLN A 454 13.55 2.82 9.02
CA GLN A 454 13.75 3.67 10.20
C GLN A 454 12.66 4.74 10.33
N GLU A 455 12.26 5.37 9.22
CA GLU A 455 11.15 6.33 9.20
C GLU A 455 9.80 5.67 9.56
N GLU A 456 9.53 4.48 9.01
CA GLU A 456 8.37 3.65 9.35
C GLU A 456 8.34 3.24 10.83
N ILE A 457 9.49 2.81 11.39
CA ILE A 457 9.61 2.48 12.82
C ILE A 457 9.35 3.71 13.70
N GLU A 458 9.90 4.88 13.35
CA GLU A 458 9.61 6.09 14.12
C GLU A 458 8.14 6.51 14.03
N GLU A 459 7.48 6.36 12.88
CA GLU A 459 6.07 6.65 12.72
C GLU A 459 5.21 5.71 13.56
N LEU A 460 5.45 4.40 13.47
CA LEU A 460 4.81 3.39 14.31
C LEU A 460 5.05 3.65 15.80
N GLU A 461 6.24 4.12 16.20
CA GLU A 461 6.49 4.53 17.59
C GLU A 461 5.68 5.78 17.99
N ARG A 462 5.56 6.79 17.13
CA ARG A 462 4.72 7.99 17.38
C ARG A 462 3.24 7.59 17.52
N GLU A 463 2.73 6.74 16.63
CA GLU A 463 1.38 6.19 16.73
C GLU A 463 1.18 5.38 18.00
N ASN A 464 2.12 4.49 18.36
CA ASN A 464 2.00 3.64 19.55
C ASN A 464 2.00 4.49 20.83
N ARG A 465 2.81 5.56 20.89
CA ARG A 465 2.78 6.55 21.98
C ARG A 465 1.42 7.26 22.06
N LEU A 466 0.82 7.66 20.93
CA LEU A 466 -0.50 8.30 20.88
C LEU A 466 -1.62 7.34 21.31
N HIS A 467 -1.63 6.10 20.79
CA HIS A 467 -2.57 5.06 21.19
C HIS A 467 -2.49 4.77 22.70
N ASN A 468 -1.29 4.71 23.28
CA ASN A 468 -1.13 4.53 24.72
C ASN A 468 -1.69 5.72 25.53
N GLN A 469 -1.55 6.97 25.06
CA GLN A 469 -2.17 8.14 25.68
C GLN A 469 -3.71 8.08 25.61
N GLN A 470 -4.27 7.72 24.45
CA GLN A 470 -5.72 7.53 24.28
C GLN A 470 -6.25 6.41 25.19
N VAL A 471 -5.57 5.26 25.23
CA VAL A 471 -5.92 4.13 26.11
C VAL A 471 -5.79 4.49 27.59
N ALA A 472 -4.81 5.32 27.98
CA ALA A 472 -4.71 5.83 29.34
C ALA A 472 -5.91 6.73 29.70
N LYS A 473 -6.26 7.69 28.83
CA LYS A 473 -7.42 8.56 29.03
C LYS A 473 -8.72 7.77 29.09
N LEU A 474 -8.96 6.85 28.15
CA LEU A 474 -10.16 6.01 28.13
C LEU A 474 -10.27 5.12 29.38
N LYS A 475 -9.14 4.62 29.92
CA LYS A 475 -9.12 3.89 31.20
C LYS A 475 -9.42 4.80 32.41
N GLU A 476 -9.10 6.08 32.33
CA GLU A 476 -9.47 7.06 33.36
C GLU A 476 -10.95 7.43 33.28
N GLU A 477 -11.48 7.72 32.10
CA GLU A 477 -12.92 7.99 31.91
C GLU A 477 -13.77 6.77 32.30
N LEU A 478 -13.36 5.54 31.94
CA LEU A 478 -14.03 4.32 32.38
C LEU A 478 -14.05 4.19 33.91
N ARG A 479 -12.96 4.56 34.59
CA ARG A 479 -12.90 4.60 36.07
C ARG A 479 -13.78 5.71 36.64
N ASN A 480 -13.91 6.86 35.97
CA ASN A 480 -14.80 7.94 36.40
C ASN A 480 -16.28 7.54 36.27
N MET A 481 -16.65 6.88 35.18
CA MET A 481 -18.01 6.34 34.98
C MET A 481 -18.34 5.20 35.96
N ASP A 482 -17.39 4.30 36.23
CA ASP A 482 -17.54 3.25 37.25
C ASP A 482 -17.71 3.86 38.66
N ARG A 483 -16.99 4.94 38.98
CA ARG A 483 -17.17 5.69 40.24
C ARG A 483 -18.53 6.39 40.31
N SER A 484 -19.00 7.05 39.24
CA SER A 484 -20.29 7.76 39.25
C SER A 484 -21.47 6.80 39.36
N GLN A 485 -21.49 5.73 38.56
CA GLN A 485 -22.51 4.68 38.64
C GLN A 485 -22.57 4.04 40.04
N LYS A 486 -21.42 3.82 40.68
CA LYS A 486 -21.36 3.33 42.07
C LYS A 486 -21.83 4.35 43.11
N ARG A 487 -21.68 5.66 42.87
CA ARG A 487 -22.22 6.73 43.75
C ARG A 487 -23.75 6.82 43.67
N GLU A 488 -24.34 6.60 42.50
CA GLU A 488 -25.80 6.59 42.30
C GLU A 488 -26.50 5.48 43.09
N GLY A 489 -25.83 4.34 43.32
CA GLY A 489 -26.33 3.22 44.11
C GLY A 489 -26.20 3.35 45.64
N VAL A 490 -25.74 4.48 46.17
CA VAL A 490 -25.47 4.65 47.62
C VAL A 490 -26.71 5.15 48.36
N ASP A 491 -27.09 4.47 49.44
CA ASP A 491 -28.08 5.03 50.39
C ASP A 491 -27.53 6.29 51.08
N MET A 492 -28.09 7.44 50.69
CA MET A 492 -27.79 8.74 51.29
C MET A 492 -28.18 8.80 52.77
N THR A 493 -29.12 7.98 53.25
CA THR A 493 -29.46 7.87 54.67
C THR A 493 -28.31 7.25 55.47
N TYR A 494 -27.75 6.13 55.00
CA TYR A 494 -26.56 5.52 55.59
C TYR A 494 -25.35 6.46 55.53
N LEU A 495 -25.07 7.08 54.37
CA LEU A 495 -23.96 8.03 54.23
C LEU A 495 -24.12 9.22 55.19
N LYS A 496 -25.33 9.80 55.29
CA LYS A 496 -25.66 10.85 56.27
C LYS A 496 -25.31 10.40 57.69
N ASN A 497 -25.73 9.20 58.10
CA ASN A 497 -25.47 8.68 59.45
C ASN A 497 -23.97 8.45 59.72
N VAL A 498 -23.19 8.04 58.71
CA VAL A 498 -21.73 7.91 58.83
C VAL A 498 -21.06 9.28 58.96
N ILE A 499 -21.48 10.28 58.18
CA ILE A 499 -20.97 11.67 58.28
C ILE A 499 -21.37 12.32 59.61
N LEU A 500 -22.59 12.05 60.11
CA LEU A 500 -23.06 12.57 61.39
C LEU A 500 -22.20 12.02 62.54
N LYS A 501 -21.95 10.71 62.56
CA LYS A 501 -21.00 10.10 63.51
C LYS A 501 -19.57 10.64 63.38
N LEU A 502 -19.07 10.84 62.16
CA LEU A 502 -17.75 11.43 61.91
C LEU A 502 -17.61 12.83 62.54
N LEU A 503 -18.68 13.62 62.54
CA LEU A 503 -18.74 14.94 63.17
C LEU A 503 -18.98 14.89 64.69
N GLU A 504 -19.69 13.87 65.19
CA GLU A 504 -19.94 13.66 66.62
C GLU A 504 -18.73 13.10 67.38
N THR A 505 -18.02 12.10 66.81
CA THR A 505 -16.93 11.38 67.50
C THR A 505 -15.54 11.85 67.09
N GLY A 506 -15.39 12.43 65.90
CA GLY A 506 -14.08 12.81 65.35
C GLY A 506 -13.20 11.61 64.93
N GLU A 507 -13.75 10.39 64.84
CA GLU A 507 -13.01 9.16 64.52
C GLU A 507 -12.65 9.05 63.01
N VAL A 508 -11.91 10.03 62.49
CA VAL A 508 -11.58 10.14 61.06
C VAL A 508 -10.83 8.91 60.55
N GLU A 509 -9.91 8.33 61.33
CA GLU A 509 -9.14 7.15 60.87
C GLU A 509 -10.01 5.90 60.66
N ALA A 510 -11.09 5.74 61.43
CA ALA A 510 -12.01 4.61 61.31
C ALA A 510 -13.12 4.84 60.28
N LEU A 511 -13.63 6.08 60.18
CA LEU A 511 -14.80 6.41 59.35
C LEU A 511 -14.45 6.97 57.97
N LEU A 512 -13.28 7.59 57.77
CA LEU A 512 -12.83 8.04 56.43
C LEU A 512 -12.73 6.90 55.41
N PRO A 513 -12.23 5.68 55.74
CA PRO A 513 -12.27 4.55 54.82
C PRO A 513 -13.69 4.18 54.37
N VAL A 514 -14.68 4.26 55.27
CA VAL A 514 -16.09 3.99 54.97
C VAL A 514 -16.67 5.07 54.07
N VAL A 515 -16.46 6.35 54.39
CA VAL A 515 -16.91 7.48 53.55
C VAL A 515 -16.28 7.42 52.16
N ALA A 516 -14.98 7.13 52.07
CA ALA A 516 -14.26 7.00 50.81
C ALA A 516 -14.69 5.80 49.97
N MET A 517 -15.12 4.70 50.60
CA MET A 517 -15.72 3.54 49.92
C MET A 517 -17.12 3.86 49.39
N LEU A 518 -17.97 4.52 50.18
CA LEU A 518 -19.30 4.94 49.74
C LEU A 518 -19.21 5.96 48.59
N LEU A 519 -18.43 7.02 48.78
CA LEU A 519 -18.25 8.08 47.78
C LEU A 519 -17.22 7.75 46.69
N GLN A 520 -16.68 6.52 46.64
CA GLN A 520 -15.75 6.06 45.61
C GLN A 520 -14.62 7.07 45.33
N PHE A 521 -13.86 7.41 46.37
CA PHE A 521 -12.71 8.32 46.26
C PHE A 521 -11.59 7.68 45.46
N SER A 522 -10.90 8.49 44.65
CA SER A 522 -9.61 8.11 44.07
C SER A 522 -8.53 7.93 45.15
N PRO A 523 -7.44 7.20 44.83
CA PRO A 523 -6.28 7.10 45.73
C PRO A 523 -5.67 8.47 46.09
N GLU A 524 -5.82 9.46 45.21
CA GLU A 524 -5.39 10.84 45.48
C GLU A 524 -6.29 11.57 46.47
N GLU A 525 -7.62 11.50 46.30
CA GLU A 525 -8.58 12.12 47.23
C GLU A 525 -8.43 11.51 48.63
N MET A 526 -8.29 10.18 48.72
CA MET A 526 -7.95 9.49 49.96
C MET A 526 -6.66 10.04 50.59
N ARG A 527 -5.57 10.17 49.81
CA ARG A 527 -4.30 10.77 50.29
C ARG A 527 -4.48 12.22 50.73
N LYS A 528 -5.21 13.04 49.97
CA LYS A 528 -5.47 14.46 50.27
C LYS A 528 -6.22 14.60 51.61
N CYS A 529 -7.26 13.78 51.85
CA CYS A 529 -7.98 13.75 53.12
C CYS A 529 -7.09 13.28 54.29
N GLN A 530 -6.33 12.19 54.12
CA GLN A 530 -5.41 11.70 55.15
C GLN A 530 -4.30 12.71 55.50
N GLN A 531 -3.75 13.41 54.51
CA GLN A 531 -2.75 14.47 54.72
C GLN A 531 -3.37 15.68 55.43
N ALA A 532 -4.54 16.16 54.99
CA ALA A 532 -5.22 17.28 55.62
C ALA A 532 -5.58 16.99 57.10
N TYR A 533 -5.99 15.76 57.41
CA TYR A 533 -6.23 15.31 58.78
C TYR A 533 -4.95 15.30 59.63
N ARG A 534 -3.86 14.67 59.12
CA ARG A 534 -2.56 14.63 59.82
C ARG A 534 -2.00 16.02 60.10
N SER A 535 -2.00 16.91 59.11
CA SER A 535 -1.55 18.30 59.31
C SER A 535 -2.46 19.10 60.26
N SER A 536 -3.72 18.71 60.43
CA SER A 536 -4.60 19.30 61.46
C SER A 536 -4.29 18.79 62.87
N ILE A 537 -3.81 17.54 63.02
CA ILE A 537 -3.29 17.00 64.29
C ILE A 537 -1.93 17.63 64.62
N GLU A 538 -1.01 17.72 63.66
CA GLU A 538 0.30 18.34 63.84
C GLU A 538 0.18 19.83 64.25
N ALA A 539 -0.82 20.54 63.71
CA ALA A 539 -1.15 21.90 64.12
C ALA A 539 -1.67 22.00 65.58
N GLN A 540 -2.30 20.96 66.12
CA GLN A 540 -2.72 20.89 67.54
C GLN A 540 -1.58 20.44 68.47
N ALA A 541 -0.49 19.87 67.94
CA ALA A 541 0.62 19.32 68.71
C ALA A 541 1.75 20.34 69.02
N SER A 542 1.67 21.58 68.52
CA SER A 542 2.67 22.63 68.78
C SER A 542 2.45 23.30 70.15
N PRO A 543 3.42 23.23 71.10
CA PRO A 543 3.17 23.64 72.49
C PRO A 543 3.36 25.15 72.72
N ALA A 544 2.26 25.90 72.82
CA ALA A 544 2.27 27.32 73.16
C ALA A 544 1.10 27.74 74.07
N LYS A 545 1.27 27.52 75.38
CA LYS A 545 0.59 28.15 76.54
C LYS A 545 -0.93 28.35 76.53
N ASP A 546 -1.57 27.65 77.48
CA ASP A 546 -2.48 28.21 78.49
C ASP A 546 -3.63 29.14 78.02
N THR A 547 -4.81 28.56 77.79
CA THR A 547 -6.03 28.94 78.55
C THR A 547 -7.17 27.92 78.38
N SER A 548 -8.21 28.05 79.22
CA SER A 548 -9.33 27.11 79.41
C SER A 548 -9.92 26.50 78.15
N GLY A 549 -10.24 25.20 78.23
CA GLY A 549 -10.72 24.42 77.09
C GLY A 549 -12.12 24.80 76.57
N SER A 550 -12.24 24.74 75.26
CA SER A 550 -13.50 24.51 74.53
C SER A 550 -13.18 23.60 73.34
N GLY A 551 -14.13 22.75 72.93
CA GLY A 551 -13.93 21.85 71.80
C GLY A 551 -13.74 22.65 70.50
N THR A 552 -12.57 22.53 69.87
CA THR A 552 -12.26 23.28 68.63
C THR A 552 -12.95 22.66 67.43
N SER A 553 -14.24 23.00 67.31
CA SER A 553 -15.13 22.66 66.21
C SER A 553 -14.49 22.92 64.83
N LEU A 554 -14.64 21.95 63.92
CA LEU A 554 -14.19 22.05 62.53
C LEU A 554 -14.81 23.25 61.78
N PHE A 555 -15.93 23.80 62.28
CA PHE A 555 -16.64 24.92 61.67
C PHE A 555 -15.93 26.27 61.76
N SER A 556 -14.89 26.43 62.60
CA SER A 556 -14.09 27.68 62.68
C SER A 556 -13.30 28.02 61.40
N ARG A 557 -13.37 27.18 60.35
CA ARG A 557 -12.84 27.48 59.01
C ARG A 557 -13.87 28.05 58.02
N PHE A 558 -15.17 28.02 58.34
CA PHE A 558 -16.22 28.57 57.48
C PHE A 558 -16.62 29.99 57.91
N SER A 559 -15.78 30.96 57.52
CA SER A 559 -16.17 32.38 57.61
C SER A 559 -17.13 32.69 56.46
N PHE A 560 -18.44 32.71 56.74
CA PHE A 560 -19.41 33.30 55.82
C PHE A 560 -19.23 34.82 55.76
N SER A 561 -19.33 35.36 54.55
CA SER A 561 -19.32 36.79 54.21
C SER A 561 -20.28 37.05 53.04
#